data_AF-A0A2V9VCX3-F1
#
_entry.id   AF-A0A2V9VCX3-F1
#
_cell.length_a   1.000
_cell.length_b   1.000
_cell.length_c   1.000
_cell.angle_alpha   90.00
_cell.angle_beta   90.00
_cell.angle_gamma   90.00
#
_symmetry.space_group_name_H-M   'P 1'
#
loop_
_entity.id
_entity.type
_entity.pdbx_description
1 polymer ?
#
loop_
_entity_poly.entity_id
_entity_poly.type
_entity_poly.pdbx_seq_one_letter_code
_entity_poly.pdbx_strand_id
1 'polypeptide(L)' 'MDTRAHSQRTKFMEILLVALDFLFGCHHVHLSRVFTLKRETYKVCCDCGAKFAYSLETMMIERRVPLTPVSTRFRIA' A
#
# COMPACT_ATOMS: atom_id res chain seq x y z
N MET A 1 -7.04 -29.43 23.47
CA MET A 1 -7.35 -28.06 22.99
C MET A 1 -6.45 -27.75 21.81
N ASP A 2 -7.02 -27.72 20.61
CA ASP A 2 -6.34 -27.82 19.31
C ASP A 2 -5.63 -26.53 18.86
N THR A 3 -4.31 -26.50 18.96
CA THR A 3 -3.44 -25.43 18.43
C THR A 3 -3.17 -25.52 16.91
N ARG A 4 -3.62 -26.59 16.23
CA ARG A 4 -3.38 -26.81 14.79
C ARG A 4 -4.33 -26.03 13.86
N ALA A 5 -5.56 -25.75 14.29
CA ALA A 5 -6.58 -25.07 13.47
C ALA A 5 -6.33 -23.55 13.31
N HIS A 6 -5.68 -22.90 14.27
CA HIS A 6 -5.37 -21.47 14.20
C HIS A 6 -4.24 -21.16 13.21
N SER A 7 -3.25 -22.07 13.10
CA SER A 7 -2.09 -21.93 12.21
C SER A 7 -2.43 -22.05 10.73
N GLN A 8 -3.47 -22.83 10.38
CA GLN A 8 -3.88 -23.01 8.98
C GLN A 8 -4.70 -21.83 8.46
N ARG A 9 -5.55 -21.23 9.31
CA ARG A 9 -6.35 -20.04 8.98
C ARG A 9 -5.49 -18.81 8.75
N THR A 10 -4.44 -18.60 9.54
CA THR A 10 -3.54 -17.45 9.35
C THR A 10 -2.78 -17.53 8.03
N LYS A 11 -2.22 -18.70 7.68
CA LYS A 11 -1.53 -18.89 6.40
C LYS A 11 -2.45 -18.63 5.20
N PHE A 12 -3.69 -19.10 5.26
CA PHE A 12 -4.66 -18.87 4.19
C PHE A 12 -5.05 -17.39 4.06
N MET A 13 -5.26 -16.69 5.18
CA MET A 13 -5.56 -15.26 5.18
C MET A 13 -4.39 -14.43 4.62
N GLU A 14 -3.14 -14.76 4.96
CA GLU A 14 -1.97 -14.09 4.39
C GLU A 14 -1.89 -14.27 2.86
N ILE A 15 -2.11 -15.49 2.37
CA ILE A 15 -2.14 -15.77 0.92
C ILE A 15 -3.27 -14.99 0.24
N LEU A 16 -4.45 -14.94 0.88
CA LEU A 16 -5.59 -14.21 0.37
C LEU A 16 -5.30 -12.70 0.30
N LEU A 17 -4.67 -12.13 1.33
CA LEU A 17 -4.28 -10.71 1.33
C LEU A 17 -3.29 -10.40 0.20
N VAL A 18 -2.28 -11.25 0.01
CA VAL A 18 -1.33 -11.09 -1.12
C VAL A 18 -2.03 -11.20 -2.47
N ALA A 19 -2.97 -12.14 -2.62
CA ALA A 19 -3.74 -12.29 -3.86
C ALA A 19 -4.65 -11.09 -4.14
N LEU A 20 -5.29 -10.53 -3.09
CA LEU A 20 -6.10 -9.33 -3.20
C LEU A 20 -5.26 -8.10 -3.53
N ASP A 21 -4.08 -7.94 -2.92
CA ASP A 21 -3.13 -6.88 -3.27
C ASP A 21 -2.58 -7.04 -4.70
N PHE A 22 -2.51 -8.27 -5.22
CA PHE A 22 -2.14 -8.51 -6.61
C PHE A 22 -3.28 -8.17 -7.58
N LEU A 23 -4.51 -8.57 -7.27
CA LEU A 23 -5.69 -8.37 -8.13
C LEU A 23 -6.21 -6.93 -8.10
N PHE A 24 -6.23 -6.32 -6.92
CA PHE A 24 -6.82 -5.00 -6.66
C PHE A 24 -5.79 -3.94 -6.26
N GLY A 25 -4.51 -4.29 -6.16
CA GLY A 25 -3.46 -3.31 -5.92
C GLY A 25 -3.26 -2.36 -7.09
N CYS A 26 -2.63 -1.22 -6.82
CA CYS A 26 -2.31 -0.24 -7.85
C CYS A 26 -1.19 -0.74 -8.78
N HIS A 27 -1.51 -0.99 -10.04
CA HIS A 27 -0.51 -1.28 -11.10
C HIS A 27 -0.38 -0.15 -12.12
N HIS A 28 -1.00 0.99 -11.84
CA HIS A 28 -0.96 2.15 -12.69
C HIS A 28 0.46 2.74 -12.76
N VAL A 29 0.86 3.16 -13.94
CA VAL A 29 2.14 3.85 -14.19
C VAL A 29 2.08 5.34 -13.84
N HIS A 30 0.88 5.88 -13.64
CA HIS A 30 0.66 7.30 -13.43
C HIS A 30 0.88 7.69 -11.95
N LEU A 31 2.16 7.81 -11.60
CA LEU A 31 2.57 8.28 -10.28
C LEU A 31 2.82 9.79 -10.28
N SER A 32 2.48 10.43 -9.18
CA SER A 32 2.80 11.83 -8.92
C SER A 32 4.31 12.06 -8.85
N ARG A 33 4.69 13.35 -8.84
CA ARG A 33 6.01 13.75 -8.39
C ARG A 33 6.22 13.35 -6.92
N VAL A 34 7.48 13.20 -6.53
CA VAL A 34 7.87 12.97 -5.14
C VAL A 34 7.46 14.19 -4.33
N PHE A 35 6.80 13.98 -3.21
CA PHE A 35 6.53 15.03 -2.23
C PHE A 35 6.89 14.52 -0.83
N THR A 36 7.23 15.47 0.04
CA THR A 36 7.57 15.20 1.44
C THR A 36 6.54 15.86 2.33
N LEU A 37 5.85 15.08 3.15
CA LEU A 37 4.87 15.58 4.11
C LEU A 37 5.15 14.96 5.48
N LYS A 38 5.22 15.79 6.52
CA LYS A 38 5.45 15.35 7.91
C LYS A 38 6.67 14.42 8.07
N ARG A 39 7.77 14.73 7.37
CA ARG A 39 9.03 13.96 7.33
C ARG A 39 8.97 12.61 6.60
N GLU A 40 7.84 12.28 5.97
CA GLU A 40 7.73 11.12 5.09
C GLU A 40 7.77 11.56 3.64
N THR A 41 8.58 10.89 2.83
CA THR A 41 8.67 11.13 1.39
C THR A 41 7.95 10.00 0.66
N TYR A 42 6.97 10.33 -0.16
CA TYR A 42 6.18 9.34 -0.87
C TYR A 42 5.76 9.84 -2.26
N LYS A 43 5.33 8.91 -3.11
CA LYS A 43 4.59 9.16 -4.35
C LYS A 43 3.16 8.66 -4.19
N VAL A 44 2.22 9.25 -4.92
CA VAL A 44 0.83 8.82 -4.96
C VAL A 44 0.47 8.42 -6.39
N CYS A 45 -0.30 7.36 -6.57
CA CYS A 45 -0.94 7.06 -7.84
C CYS A 45 -2.05 8.08 -8.12
N CYS A 46 -1.98 8.75 -9.26
CA CYS A 46 -2.97 9.74 -9.67
C CYS A 46 -4.33 9.10 -10.01
N ASP A 47 -4.35 7.82 -10.41
CA ASP A 47 -5.57 7.14 -10.85
C ASP A 47 -6.36 6.53 -9.67
N CYS A 48 -5.68 6.03 -8.64
CA CYS A 48 -6.33 5.34 -7.51
C CYS A 48 -5.90 5.80 -6.11
N GLY A 49 -4.98 6.77 -5.99
CA GLY A 49 -4.60 7.37 -4.71
C GLY A 49 -3.64 6.52 -3.84
N ALA A 50 -3.18 5.37 -4.33
CA ALA A 50 -2.25 4.51 -3.58
C ALA A 50 -0.93 5.24 -3.26
N LYS A 51 -0.44 5.10 -2.02
CA LYS A 51 0.81 5.72 -1.56
C LYS A 51 2.00 4.76 -1.62
N PHE A 52 3.13 5.27 -2.08
CA PHE A 52 4.36 4.51 -2.24
C PHE A 52 5.50 5.23 -1.52
N ALA A 53 6.11 4.60 -0.52
CA ALA A 53 7.25 5.17 0.17
C ALA A 53 8.40 5.40 -0.82
N TYR A 54 9.07 6.54 -0.69
CA TYR A 54 10.17 6.93 -1.55
C TYR A 54 11.38 7.30 -0.71
N SER A 55 12.48 6.59 -0.93
CA SER A 55 13.74 6.87 -0.27
C SER A 55 14.51 7.94 -1.02
N LEU A 56 14.84 9.03 -0.32
CA LEU A 56 15.68 10.09 -0.86
C LEU A 56 17.17 9.70 -0.92
N GLU A 57 17.58 8.71 -0.13
CA GLU A 57 18.97 8.23 -0.11
C GLU A 57 19.26 7.36 -1.34
N THR A 58 18.38 6.39 -1.61
CA THR A 58 18.55 5.49 -2.76
C THR A 58 17.88 6.01 -4.04
N MET A 59 17.06 7.06 -3.94
CA MET A 59 16.23 7.59 -5.03
C MET A 59 15.26 6.54 -5.62
N MET A 60 14.85 5.56 -4.82
CA MET A 60 13.99 4.45 -5.22
C MET A 60 12.68 4.41 -4.46
N ILE A 61 11.67 3.79 -5.09
CA ILE A 61 10.43 3.42 -4.42
C ILE A 61 10.70 2.14 -3.64
N GLU A 62 10.53 2.17 -2.32
CA GLU A 62 10.88 1.02 -1.47
C GLU A 62 9.75 -0.01 -1.41
N ARG A 63 8.61 0.36 -0.84
CA ARG A 63 7.45 -0.53 -0.70
C ARG A 63 6.16 0.29 -0.76
N ARG A 64 5.08 -0.34 -1.23
CA ARG A 64 3.72 0.14 -0.95
C ARG A 64 3.58 0.29 0.55
N VAL A 65 3.33 1.51 1.02
CA VAL A 65 2.88 1.69 2.40
C VAL A 65 1.46 1.13 2.43
N PRO A 66 1.15 0.14 3.29
CA PRO A 66 -0.21 -0.34 3.44
C PRO A 66 -1.13 0.87 3.62
N LEU A 67 -2.17 0.95 2.81
CA LEU A 67 -3.19 1.97 2.94
C LEU A 67 -3.82 1.79 4.33
N THR A 68 -3.32 2.52 5.32
CA THR A 68 -4.15 2.80 6.48
C THR A 68 -5.38 3.53 5.95
N PRO A 69 -6.60 3.19 6.38
CA PRO A 69 -7.83 3.72 5.81
C PRO A 69 -8.07 5.21 6.18
N VAL A 70 -7.03 5.95 6.53
CA VAL A 70 -7.11 7.37 6.90
C VAL A 70 -6.53 8.21 5.78
N SER A 71 -7.26 8.29 4.67
CA SER A 71 -7.36 9.50 3.86
C SER A 71 -8.47 9.39 2.81
N THR A 72 -9.67 8.94 3.21
CA THR A 72 -10.90 9.30 2.47
C THR A 72 -11.23 10.75 2.81
N ARG A 73 -10.48 11.68 2.23
CA ARG A 73 -10.82 13.10 2.22
C ARG A 73 -10.38 13.74 0.91
N PHE A 74 -10.69 13.09 -0.20
CA PHE A 74 -10.84 13.80 -1.47
C PHE A 74 -12.30 14.25 -1.58
N ARG A 75 -12.56 15.49 -1.14
CA ARG A 75 -13.62 16.29 -1.75
C ARG A 75 -12.97 16.95 -2.95
N ILE A 76 -13.45 16.63 -4.14
CA ILE A 76 -13.30 17.51 -5.31
C ILE A 76 -14.71 17.63 -5.90
N ALA A 77 -15.05 18.88 -6.20
CA ALA A 77 -16.37 19.43 -6.46
C ALA A 77 -17.06 18.87 -7.72
#